data_AF-A0A239FZP2-F1
#
_entry.id   AF-A0A239FZP2-F1
#
_cell.length_a   1.000
_cell.length_b   1.000
_cell.length_c   1.000
_cell.angle_alpha   90.00
_cell.angle_beta   90.00
_cell.angle_gamma   90.00
#
_symmetry.space_group_name_H-M   'P 1'
#
loop_
_entity.id
_entity.type
_entity.pdbx_description
1 polymer ?
#
loop_
_entity_poly.entity_id
_entity_poly.type
_entity_poly.pdbx_seq_one_letter_code
_entity_poly.pdbx_strand_id
1 'polypeptide(L)'
;MCYGTEFTRHHRIERQLAIQAFFCDPHAPWQKGGIENAIGRLRRYLPRKTSLDDLPPNAFDAIIAIYNNTPRKCLGFQTPAEVFIPLHFKCESTPGSSPG
;
A
#
# COMPACT_ATOMS: atom_id res chain seq x y z
N MET A 1 9.59 1.29 -0.37
CA MET A 1 9.87 -0.14 -0.11
C MET A 1 11.17 -0.26 0.68
N CYS A 2 11.39 -1.36 1.38
CA CYS A 2 12.72 -1.63 1.97
C CYS A 2 13.56 -2.39 0.95
N TYR A 3 14.88 -2.27 1.03
CA TYR A 3 15.79 -3.19 0.34
C TYR A 3 15.61 -4.60 0.93
N GLY A 4 14.79 -5.41 0.26
CA GLY A 4 14.61 -6.84 0.52
C GLY A 4 14.92 -7.62 -0.75
N THR A 5 15.35 -8.88 -0.61
CA THR A 5 15.69 -9.75 -1.75
C THR A 5 14.53 -9.88 -2.74
N GLU A 6 13.30 -9.88 -2.25
CA GLU A 6 12.06 -9.93 -3.04
C GLU A 6 11.88 -8.73 -3.99
N PHE A 7 12.46 -7.56 -3.67
CA PHE A 7 12.32 -6.33 -4.45
C PHE A 7 13.55 -6.02 -5.33
N THR A 8 14.52 -6.93 -5.42
CA THR A 8 15.76 -6.75 -6.21
C THR A 8 15.51 -6.58 -7.71
N ARG A 9 14.37 -7.06 -8.22
CA ARG A 9 13.99 -6.99 -9.64
C ARG A 9 13.09 -5.80 -10.00
N HIS A 10 12.94 -4.81 -9.11
CA HIS A 10 12.06 -3.66 -9.31
C HIS A 10 12.30 -2.92 -10.65
N HIS A 11 13.55 -2.81 -11.11
CA HIS A 11 13.90 -2.21 -12.41
C HIS A 11 13.23 -2.86 -13.63
N ARG A 12 12.74 -4.12 -13.53
CA ARG A 12 11.96 -4.75 -14.61
C ARG A 12 10.54 -4.19 -14.66
N ILE A 13 9.94 -3.94 -13.50
CA ILE A 13 8.59 -3.37 -13.35
C ILE A 13 8.60 -1.91 -13.79
N GLU A 14 9.60 -1.13 -13.38
CA GLU A 14 9.72 0.28 -13.77
C GLU A 14 9.79 0.44 -15.30
N ARG A 15 10.56 -0.44 -15.97
CA ARG A 15 10.68 -0.43 -17.43
C ARG A 15 9.42 -0.88 -18.17
N GLN A 16 8.65 -1.80 -17.60
CA GLN A 16 7.46 -2.35 -18.27
C GLN A 16 6.21 -1.50 -18.06
N LEU A 17 6.07 -0.89 -16.88
CA LEU A 17 4.85 -0.17 -16.49
C LEU A 17 5.06 1.35 -16.40
N ALA A 18 6.28 1.85 -16.62
CA ALA A 18 6.64 3.27 -16.45
C ALA A 18 6.28 3.84 -15.06
N ILE A 19 6.32 2.98 -14.03
CA ILE A 19 6.05 3.34 -12.64
C ILE A 19 7.39 3.57 -11.93
N GLN A 20 7.49 4.62 -11.10
CA GLN A 20 8.67 4.89 -10.29
C GLN A 20 8.63 4.05 -8.99
N ALA A 21 9.71 3.32 -8.68
CA ALA A 21 9.86 2.62 -7.42
C ALA A 21 10.72 3.44 -6.44
N PHE A 22 10.20 3.67 -5.23
CA PHE A 22 10.89 4.39 -4.17
C PHE A 22 11.34 3.43 -3.06
N PHE A 23 12.61 3.53 -2.65
CA PHE A 23 13.18 2.75 -1.56
C PHE A 23 13.53 3.63 -0.36
N CYS A 24 13.40 3.08 0.84
CA CYS A 24 13.83 3.73 2.07
C CYS A 24 15.35 3.63 2.20
N ASP A 25 15.95 4.68 2.74
CA ASP A 25 17.38 4.73 3.02
C ASP A 25 17.75 3.72 4.11
N PRO A 26 18.95 3.10 4.02
CA PRO A 26 19.48 2.27 5.10
C PRO A 26 19.52 3.07 6.41
N HIS A 27 19.13 2.44 7.52
CA HIS A 27 19.09 3.06 8.85
C HIS A 27 18.11 4.23 9.02
N ALA A 28 17.13 4.40 8.10
CA ALA A 28 16.07 5.39 8.21
C ALA A 28 14.70 4.76 8.56
N PRO A 29 14.50 4.19 9.77
CA PRO A 29 13.23 3.55 10.12
C PRO A 29 12.04 4.52 10.11
N TRP A 30 12.27 5.81 10.32
CA TRP A 30 11.23 6.85 10.29
C TRP A 30 10.56 7.00 8.91
N GLN A 31 11.26 6.69 7.81
CA GLN A 31 10.67 6.69 6.46
C GLN A 31 9.63 5.57 6.27
N LYS A 32 9.54 4.62 7.22
CA LYS A 32 8.61 3.48 7.18
C LYS A 32 7.39 3.65 8.08
N GLY A 33 7.28 4.74 8.85
CA GLY A 33 6.25 4.89 9.88
C GLY A 33 4.82 4.70 9.37
N GLY A 34 4.51 5.17 8.16
CA GLY A 34 3.20 4.96 7.54
C GLY A 34 2.91 3.50 7.20
N ILE A 35 3.89 2.79 6.65
CA ILE A 35 3.77 1.37 6.27
C ILE A 35 3.70 0.50 7.52
N GLU A 36 4.52 0.78 8.54
CA GLU A 36 4.51 0.03 9.81
C GLU A 36 3.17 0.18 10.55
N ASN A 37 2.57 1.37 10.55
CA ASN A 37 1.22 1.58 11.08
C ASN A 37 0.15 0.80 10.29
N ALA A 38 0.24 0.80 8.95
CA ALA A 38 -0.66 0.04 8.10
C ALA A 38 -0.56 -1.48 8.36
N ILE A 39 0.65 -2.04 8.38
CA ILE A 39 0.90 -3.45 8.68
C ILE A 39 0.44 -3.79 10.10
N GLY A 40 0.71 -2.92 11.08
CA GLY A 40 0.28 -3.11 12.47
C GLY A 40 -1.23 -3.20 12.61
N ARG A 41 -2.01 -2.45 11.81
CA ARG A 41 -3.47 -2.55 11.77
C ARG A 41 -3.96 -3.84 11.15
N LEU A 42 -3.38 -4.25 10.02
CA LEU A 42 -3.72 -5.52 9.37
C LEU A 42 -3.43 -6.72 10.30
N ARG A 43 -2.28 -6.71 10.98
CA ARG A 43 -1.86 -7.76 11.93
C ARG A 43 -2.76 -7.92 13.15
N ARG A 44 -3.66 -6.96 13.45
CA ARG A 44 -4.66 -7.13 14.53
C ARG A 44 -5.76 -8.12 14.14
N TYR A 45 -6.07 -8.18 12.85
CA TYR A 45 -7.11 -9.05 12.31
C TYR A 45 -6.53 -10.34 11.72
N LEU A 46 -5.23 -10.37 11.42
CA LEU A 46 -4.57 -11.60 11.03
C LEU A 46 -4.23 -12.46 12.27
N PRO A 47 -4.54 -13.76 12.23
CA PRO A 47 -4.11 -14.69 13.27
C PRO A 47 -2.57 -14.76 13.34
N ARG A 48 -2.01 -14.71 14.56
CA ARG A 48 -0.56 -14.55 14.80
C ARG A 48 0.34 -15.69 14.28
N LYS A 49 -0.21 -16.86 13.95
CA LYS A 49 0.55 -18.08 13.61
C LYS A 49 0.11 -18.76 12.31
N THR A 50 -0.76 -18.13 11.53
CA THR A 50 -1.25 -18.73 10.27
C THR A 50 -0.41 -18.18 9.12
N SER A 51 0.05 -19.04 8.20
CA SER A 51 0.63 -18.56 6.96
C SER A 51 -0.42 -17.76 6.20
N LEU A 52 -0.01 -16.70 5.50
CA LEU A 52 -0.91 -15.99 4.59
C LEU A 52 -1.45 -16.94 3.51
N ASP A 53 -0.66 -17.96 3.16
CA ASP A 53 -0.98 -18.97 2.16
C ASP A 53 -2.11 -19.92 2.60
N ASP A 54 -2.31 -20.07 3.92
CA ASP A 54 -3.35 -20.95 4.50
C ASP A 54 -4.66 -20.19 4.77
N LEU A 55 -4.68 -18.87 4.57
CA LEU A 55 -5.86 -18.06 4.83
C LEU A 55 -6.83 -18.19 3.66
N PRO A 56 -8.10 -18.54 3.90
CA PRO A 56 -9.05 -18.65 2.81
C PRO A 56 -9.32 -17.26 2.21
N PRO A 57 -9.47 -17.14 0.88
CA PRO A 57 -9.58 -15.84 0.21
C PRO A 57 -10.66 -14.92 0.78
N ASN A 58 -11.80 -15.50 1.17
CA ASN A 58 -12.92 -14.78 1.79
C ASN A 58 -12.56 -14.11 3.13
N ALA A 59 -11.70 -14.73 3.94
CA ALA A 59 -11.24 -14.15 5.19
C ALA A 59 -10.26 -13.01 4.94
N PHE A 60 -9.42 -13.13 3.90
CA PHE A 60 -8.54 -12.04 3.49
C PHE A 60 -9.33 -10.83 3.02
N ASP A 61 -10.33 -11.03 2.15
CA ASP A 61 -11.20 -9.96 1.64
C ASP A 61 -11.95 -9.25 2.78
N ALA A 62 -12.44 -10.00 3.78
CA ALA A 62 -13.07 -9.43 4.95
C ALA A 62 -12.12 -8.52 5.74
N ILE A 63 -10.86 -8.94 5.91
CA ILE A 63 -9.83 -8.14 6.59
C ILE A 63 -9.53 -6.86 5.81
N ILE A 64 -9.42 -6.95 4.48
CA ILE A 64 -9.19 -5.79 3.61
C ILE A 64 -10.39 -4.83 3.66
N ALA A 65 -11.62 -5.36 3.64
CA ALA A 65 -12.83 -4.56 3.76
C ALA A 65 -12.87 -3.81 5.10
N ILE A 66 -12.55 -4.47 6.21
CA ILE A 66 -12.45 -3.82 7.53
C ILE A 66 -11.38 -2.72 7.50
N TYR A 67 -10.20 -3.02 6.96
CA TYR A 67 -9.10 -2.07 6.89
C TYR A 67 -9.43 -0.80 6.10
N ASN A 68 -10.13 -0.95 4.97
CA ASN A 68 -10.52 0.15 4.08
C ASN A 68 -11.72 0.94 4.58
N ASN A 69 -12.61 0.31 5.36
CA ASN A 69 -13.79 0.94 5.94
C ASN A 69 -13.60 1.43 7.38
N THR A 70 -12.41 1.28 7.97
CA THR A 70 -12.13 1.80 9.32
C THR A 70 -11.82 3.30 9.27
N PRO A 71 -12.61 4.17 9.93
CA PRO A 71 -12.35 5.61 10.01
C PRO A 71 -10.98 5.92 10.61
N ARG A 72 -10.28 6.92 10.06
CA ARG A 72 -8.95 7.33 10.57
C ARG A 72 -8.95 8.78 11.00
N LYS A 73 -8.46 9.05 12.21
CA LYS A 73 -8.28 10.43 12.71
C LYS A 73 -7.40 11.28 11.78
N CYS A 74 -6.36 10.69 11.19
CA CYS A 74 -5.49 11.40 10.22
C CYS A 74 -6.19 11.76 8.90
N LEU A 75 -7.37 11.19 8.63
CA LEU A 75 -8.22 11.50 7.47
C LEU A 75 -9.45 12.31 7.89
N GLY A 76 -9.43 12.99 9.04
CA GLY A 76 -10.60 13.72 9.54
C GLY A 76 -11.78 12.81 9.90
N PHE A 77 -11.50 11.59 10.38
CA PHE A 77 -12.49 10.55 10.66
C PHE A 77 -13.22 10.00 9.42
N GLN A 78 -12.70 10.23 8.21
CA GLN A 78 -13.14 9.53 7.01
C GLN A 78 -12.46 8.17 6.87
N THR A 79 -13.08 7.30 6.07
CA THR A 79 -12.51 5.99 5.73
C THR A 79 -11.49 6.12 4.58
N PRO A 80 -10.47 5.26 4.52
CA PRO A 80 -9.59 5.17 3.37
C PRO A 80 -10.33 5.01 2.04
N ALA A 81 -11.41 4.21 2.01
CA ALA A 81 -12.22 4.03 0.82
C ALA A 81 -12.86 5.36 0.35
N GLU A 82 -13.45 6.13 1.26
CA GLU A 82 -14.04 7.44 0.96
C GLU A 82 -13.03 8.45 0.41
N VAL A 83 -11.82 8.47 0.95
CA VAL A 83 -10.76 9.38 0.51
C VAL A 83 -10.13 8.92 -0.81
N PHE A 84 -10.05 7.62 -1.04
CA PHE A 84 -9.40 7.05 -2.22
C PHE A 84 -10.23 7.18 -3.50
N ILE A 85 -11.55 6.95 -3.43
CA ILE A 85 -12.46 7.05 -4.58
C ILE A 85 -12.28 8.37 -5.37
N PRO A 86 -12.32 9.57 -4.75
CA PRO A 86 -12.16 10.83 -5.48
C PRO A 86 -10.72 11.11 -5.94
N LEU A 87 -9.70 10.45 -5.34
CA LEU A 87 -8.30 10.57 -5.77
C LEU A 87 -8.01 9.73 -7.02
N HIS A 88 -8.66 8.57 -7.14
CA HIS A 88 -8.49 7.67 -8.29
C HIS A 88 -8.82 8.38 -9.62
N PHE A 89 -9.93 9.12 -9.65
CA PHE A 89 -10.35 9.88 -10.83
C PHE A 89 -9.49 11.13 -11.13
N LYS A 90 -8.69 11.61 -10.18
CA LYS A 90 -7.82 12.78 -10.38
C LYS A 90 -6.47 12.42 -11.02
N CYS A 91 -5.97 11.21 -10.80
CA CYS A 91 -4.69 10.77 -11.37
C CYS A 91 -4.75 10.45 -12.87
N GLU A 92 -5.93 10.07 -13.39
CA GLU A 92 -6.12 9.84 -14.84
C GLU A 92 -6.03 11.13 -15.68
N SER A 93 -6.06 12.31 -15.04
CA SER A 93 -6.03 13.63 -15.70
C SER A 93 -4.64 14.26 -15.85
N THR A 94 -3.54 13.51 -15.69
CA THR A 94 -2.20 14.07 -15.99
C THR A 94 -2.00 14.06 -17.52
N PRO A 95 -1.90 15.22 -18.21
CA PRO A 95 -1.65 15.23 -19.65
C PRO A 95 -0.25 14.69 -19.91
N GLY A 96 -0.14 13.76 -20.86
CA GLY A 96 1.14 13.21 -21.32
C GLY A 96 2.13 14.33 -21.63
N SER A 97 3.35 14.18 -21.15
CA SER A 97 4.49 14.99 -21.55
C SER A 97 4.57 15.07 -23.07
N SER A 98 4.55 16.28 -23.61
CA SER A 98 4.75 16.55 -25.03
C SER A 98 6.16 16.14 -25.46
N PRO A 99 6.36 15.60 -26.69
CA PRO A 99 7.70 15.33 -27.21
C PRO A 99 8.36 16.65 -27.63
N GLY A 100 9.60 16.85 -27.20
CA GLY A 100 10.52 17.88 -27.69
C GLY A 100 11.81 17.21 -28.14
#